data_AF-X6IXS7-F1
#
_entry.id   AF-X6IXS7-F1
#
_cell.length_a   1.000
_cell.length_b   1.000
_cell.length_c   1.000
_cell.angle_alpha   90.00
_cell.angle_beta   90.00
_cell.angle_gamma   90.00
#
_symmetry.space_group_name_H-M   'P 1'
#
loop_
_entity.id
_entity.type
_entity.pdbx_description
1 polymer ?
#
loop_
_entity_poly.entity_id
_entity_poly.type
_entity_poly.pdbx_seq_one_letter_code
_entity_poly.pdbx_strand_id
1 'polypeptide(L)'
;MRRAAIIGRAVGLLLLSAVHPPSAFAEDGLQPYQLVRSLQLVQDRIAAGDHAALPMQAKLLEMADTRLRAADADDFSDPKNFRALLVYGMSGGNPVTVEAAVSRAKTDPQSLTIAKGIVDYLNGRQAAAIEALKPIDPMTLPPDVGAFLALVKGSLLATEQPVSALALLDDARLLSPGTLVEEAALRRSVGIAAAQGDGARFALASTQYVEDYLYSPYASQFADAFVSGVITLHMAISQDKLADITAMMDPEREKVIYLRIARRAAIDGFADLSAFASARAERGRDGIHNQDDPRAQLYSSLSTVTSGTIGEVRAKLDKIDRNQLSQSDRDLLDAAQAVAGEVIAPPAPLPAEKPAPAAARQEPVKTAALERPDEPELPPVEGAMPEQPAATTSSEQPATDQPKAASEPAAQAPSTPEPKAAETPAVASASDAAPVVPASVPAPAAVEPTDPTDAAMARTRHQLDLIDQMLGAAPK
;
A
#
# COMPACT_ATOMS: atom_id res chain seq x y z
N MET A 1 -73.89 52.76 57.85
CA MET A 1 -73.36 54.01 58.45
C MET A 1 -71.85 54.07 58.21
N ARG A 2 -71.26 55.25 57.92
CA ARG A 2 -69.82 55.63 57.97
C ARG A 2 -68.82 54.73 57.16
N ARG A 3 -68.21 55.22 56.06
CA ARG A 3 -66.94 56.02 55.94
C ARG A 3 -65.68 55.26 56.40
N ALA A 4 -64.51 55.26 55.74
CA ALA A 4 -63.97 55.86 54.48
C ALA A 4 -62.82 54.93 53.94
N ALA A 5 -61.93 55.20 52.95
CA ALA A 5 -61.56 56.36 52.11
C ALA A 5 -61.05 55.88 50.72
N ILE A 6 -61.27 56.58 49.59
CA ILE A 6 -60.45 57.60 48.86
C ILE A 6 -58.95 57.27 48.56
N ILE A 7 -58.55 57.48 47.28
CA ILE A 7 -57.19 57.59 46.68
C ILE A 7 -56.42 56.25 46.52
N GLY A 8 -55.83 55.91 45.36
CA GLY A 8 -55.74 56.63 44.08
C GLY A 8 -55.14 55.79 42.94
N ARG A 9 -55.08 56.37 41.74
CA ARG A 9 -54.57 55.70 40.53
C ARG A 9 -53.04 55.65 40.54
N ALA A 10 -52.45 54.48 40.37
CA ALA A 10 -51.05 54.32 40.00
C ALA A 10 -50.97 53.41 38.76
N VAL A 11 -50.40 53.93 37.67
CA VAL A 11 -50.11 53.17 36.45
C VAL A 11 -48.88 52.31 36.73
N GLY A 12 -49.07 50.99 36.82
CA GLY A 12 -47.99 50.02 36.97
C GLY A 12 -47.81 49.22 35.69
N LEU A 13 -46.87 49.62 34.84
CA LEU A 13 -46.47 48.89 33.64
C LEU A 13 -45.72 47.62 34.06
N LEU A 14 -46.44 46.51 34.26
CA LEU A 14 -45.87 45.31 34.86
C LEU A 14 -45.39 44.34 33.78
N LEU A 15 -44.10 44.49 33.46
CA LEU A 15 -43.15 43.48 32.96
C LEU A 15 -43.78 42.27 32.24
N LEU A 16 -43.77 42.33 30.91
CA LEU A 16 -43.64 41.14 30.08
C LEU A 16 -42.33 40.44 30.48
N SER A 17 -42.43 39.41 31.31
CA SER A 17 -41.35 38.44 31.49
C SER A 17 -41.10 37.79 30.13
N ALA A 18 -40.00 38.20 29.50
CA ALA A 18 -39.45 37.50 28.34
C ALA A 18 -39.00 36.11 28.80
N VAL A 19 -39.96 35.18 28.84
CA VAL A 19 -39.69 33.75 28.76
C VAL A 19 -38.94 33.58 27.45
N HIS A 20 -37.62 33.56 27.53
CA HIS A 20 -36.80 33.14 26.42
C HIS A 20 -37.22 31.71 26.16
N PRO A 21 -37.77 31.37 24.97
CA PRO A 21 -37.78 29.97 24.59
C PRO A 21 -36.32 29.49 24.70
N PRO A 22 -36.05 28.32 25.28
CA PRO A 22 -34.71 27.77 25.20
C PRO A 22 -34.36 27.73 23.71
N SER A 23 -33.27 28.41 23.33
CA SER A 23 -32.84 28.47 21.94
C SER A 23 -32.82 27.07 21.37
N ALA A 24 -33.66 26.83 20.35
CA ALA A 24 -33.74 25.52 19.75
C ALA A 24 -32.34 25.15 19.23
N PHE A 25 -31.87 23.95 19.56
CA PHE A 25 -30.62 23.35 19.05
C PHE A 25 -30.76 23.02 17.56
N ALA A 26 -30.95 24.06 16.73
CA ALA A 26 -31.48 23.94 15.37
C ALA A 26 -30.75 24.82 14.34
N GLU A 27 -29.59 25.40 14.68
CA GLU A 27 -28.68 26.04 13.71
C GLU A 27 -27.20 25.63 13.84
N ASP A 28 -26.85 24.70 14.74
CA ASP A 28 -25.51 24.11 14.72
C ASP A 28 -25.41 23.08 13.58
N GLY A 29 -24.54 23.37 12.61
CA GLY A 29 -24.19 22.44 11.53
C GLY A 29 -23.56 21.14 12.06
N LEU A 30 -23.46 20.13 11.18
CA LEU A 30 -22.93 18.81 11.55
C LEU A 30 -21.58 18.91 12.27
N GLN A 31 -21.50 18.22 13.42
CA GLN A 31 -20.29 18.12 14.23
C GLN A 31 -19.20 17.34 13.49
N PRO A 32 -17.91 17.61 13.75
CA PRO A 32 -16.79 16.93 13.09
C PRO A 32 -16.93 15.41 13.07
N TYR A 33 -17.31 14.80 14.21
CA TYR A 33 -17.49 13.35 14.30
C TYR A 33 -18.63 12.81 13.43
N GLN A 34 -19.66 13.60 13.15
CA GLN A 34 -20.77 13.18 12.30
C GLN A 34 -20.34 13.14 10.83
N LEU A 35 -19.62 14.17 10.37
CA LEU A 35 -19.09 14.25 9.01
C LEU A 35 -18.08 13.13 8.71
N VAL A 36 -17.14 12.91 9.62
CA VAL A 36 -16.14 11.84 9.48
C VAL A 36 -16.79 10.45 9.53
N ARG A 37 -17.81 10.24 10.39
CA ARG A 37 -18.54 8.96 10.38
C ARG A 37 -19.34 8.74 9.09
N SER A 38 -19.94 9.80 8.53
CA SER A 38 -20.57 9.73 7.21
C SER A 38 -19.55 9.42 6.11
N LEU A 39 -18.35 10.01 6.16
CA LEU A 39 -17.27 9.72 5.22
C LEU A 39 -16.86 8.24 5.27
N GLN A 40 -16.62 7.68 6.46
CA GLN A 40 -16.29 6.26 6.63
C GLN A 40 -17.35 5.35 5.99
N LEU A 41 -18.64 5.56 6.30
CA LEU A 41 -19.74 4.74 5.75
C LEU A 41 -19.82 4.79 4.22
N VAL A 42 -19.33 5.87 3.60
CA VAL A 42 -19.25 6.01 2.14
C VAL A 42 -17.99 5.33 1.60
N GLN A 43 -16.86 5.47 2.28
CA GLN A 43 -15.61 4.77 1.96
C GLN A 43 -15.76 3.24 2.04
N ASP A 44 -16.48 2.73 3.04
CA ASP A 44 -16.76 1.29 3.22
C ASP A 44 -17.61 0.73 2.06
N ARG A 45 -18.63 1.49 1.63
CA ARG A 45 -19.43 1.15 0.43
C ARG A 45 -18.58 1.12 -0.84
N ILE A 46 -17.64 2.05 -0.97
CA ILE A 46 -16.74 2.13 -2.13
C ILE A 46 -15.73 0.98 -2.13
N ALA A 47 -15.21 0.56 -0.97
CA ALA A 47 -14.41 -0.64 -0.82
C ALA A 47 -15.17 -1.91 -1.23
N ALA A 48 -16.47 -1.98 -0.89
CA ALA A 48 -17.39 -3.04 -1.34
C ALA A 48 -17.86 -2.90 -2.81
N GLY A 49 -17.40 -1.89 -3.55
CA GLY A 49 -17.64 -1.73 -5.00
C GLY A 49 -18.72 -0.74 -5.43
N ASP A 50 -19.28 0.06 -4.51
CA ASP A 50 -20.21 1.14 -4.86
C ASP A 50 -19.47 2.37 -5.43
N HIS A 51 -18.89 2.23 -6.62
CA HIS A 51 -18.18 3.31 -7.30
C HIS A 51 -19.04 4.56 -7.56
N ALA A 52 -20.38 4.43 -7.57
CA ALA A 52 -21.29 5.56 -7.73
C ALA A 52 -21.24 6.54 -6.54
N ALA A 53 -20.71 6.11 -5.39
CA ALA A 53 -20.57 6.94 -4.20
C ALA A 53 -19.30 7.82 -4.17
N LEU A 54 -18.37 7.68 -5.13
CA LEU A 54 -17.14 8.49 -5.22
C LEU A 54 -17.37 10.03 -5.15
N PRO A 55 -18.36 10.63 -5.85
CA PRO A 55 -18.63 12.07 -5.72
C PRO A 55 -19.10 12.47 -4.31
N MET A 56 -19.79 11.57 -3.61
CA MET A 56 -20.22 11.79 -2.23
C MET A 56 -19.06 11.69 -1.24
N GLN A 57 -18.08 10.79 -1.46
CA GLN A 57 -16.83 10.75 -0.70
C GLN A 57 -16.08 12.09 -0.82
N ALA A 58 -15.87 12.57 -2.04
CA ALA A 58 -15.19 13.85 -2.29
C ALA A 58 -15.89 15.01 -1.57
N LYS A 59 -17.24 15.07 -1.64
CA LYS A 59 -17.98 16.13 -0.95
C LYS A 59 -17.91 16.03 0.58
N LEU A 60 -17.93 14.82 1.14
CA LEU A 60 -17.79 14.60 2.58
C LEU A 60 -16.39 14.94 3.08
N LEU A 61 -15.34 14.69 2.29
CA LEU A 61 -13.97 15.15 2.58
C LEU A 61 -13.87 16.68 2.62
N GLU A 62 -14.44 17.38 1.65
CA GLU A 62 -14.48 18.86 1.60
C GLU A 62 -15.23 19.45 2.82
N MET A 63 -16.37 18.86 3.18
CA MET A 63 -17.16 19.28 4.33
C MET A 63 -16.43 18.99 5.66
N ALA A 64 -15.79 17.83 5.79
CA ALA A 64 -15.00 17.47 6.96
C ALA A 64 -13.76 18.36 7.10
N ASP A 65 -13.02 18.62 6.02
CA ASP A 65 -11.89 19.57 5.97
C ASP A 65 -12.31 20.95 6.47
N THR A 66 -13.42 21.48 5.93
CA THR A 66 -13.95 22.79 6.30
C THR A 66 -14.34 22.85 7.79
N ARG A 67 -15.07 21.84 8.29
CA ARG A 67 -15.55 21.80 9.67
C ARG A 67 -14.41 21.60 10.68
N LEU A 68 -13.41 20.77 10.36
CA LEU A 68 -12.22 20.55 11.19
C LEU A 68 -11.27 21.76 11.18
N ARG A 69 -11.14 22.44 10.04
CA ARG A 69 -10.36 23.69 9.94
C ARG A 69 -10.98 24.81 10.78
N ALA A 70 -12.31 24.91 10.80
CA ALA A 70 -13.05 25.88 11.61
C ALA A 70 -13.11 25.52 13.11
N ALA A 71 -12.88 24.26 13.49
CA ALA A 71 -13.01 23.80 14.87
C ALA A 71 -11.96 24.41 15.81
N ASP A 72 -12.40 24.74 17.03
CA ASP A 72 -11.59 25.34 18.08
C ASP A 72 -11.27 24.37 19.24
N ALA A 73 -10.70 24.90 20.33
CA ALA A 73 -10.31 24.09 21.49
C ALA A 73 -11.51 23.52 22.26
N ASP A 74 -12.67 24.17 22.21
CA ASP A 74 -13.88 23.75 22.92
C ASP A 74 -14.62 22.69 22.10
N ASP A 75 -14.67 22.82 20.76
CA ASP A 75 -15.08 21.74 19.85
C ASP A 75 -14.30 20.44 20.07
N PHE A 76 -12.97 20.54 20.24
CA PHE A 76 -12.10 19.39 20.50
C PHE A 76 -12.09 18.90 21.95
N SER A 77 -12.81 19.58 22.86
CA SER A 77 -13.02 19.07 24.23
C SER A 77 -13.96 17.86 24.27
N ASP A 78 -14.80 17.66 23.24
CA ASP A 78 -15.50 16.40 23.01
C ASP A 78 -14.54 15.35 22.41
N PRO A 79 -14.24 14.24 23.11
CA PRO A 79 -13.32 13.23 22.62
C PRO A 79 -13.74 12.60 21.28
N LYS A 80 -15.04 12.63 20.91
CA LYS A 80 -15.50 12.17 19.59
C LYS A 80 -14.96 13.06 18.47
N ASN A 81 -14.92 14.38 18.66
CA ASN A 81 -14.41 15.32 17.67
C ASN A 81 -12.89 15.20 17.51
N PHE A 82 -12.16 14.99 18.61
CA PHE A 82 -10.72 14.75 18.51
C PHE A 82 -10.41 13.40 17.86
N ARG A 83 -11.10 12.31 18.20
CA ARG A 83 -10.91 11.02 17.50
C ARG A 83 -11.25 11.13 16.01
N ALA A 84 -12.30 11.87 15.66
CA ALA A 84 -12.67 12.13 14.27
C ALA A 84 -11.58 12.89 13.50
N LEU A 85 -10.87 13.82 14.13
CA LEU A 85 -9.70 14.49 13.55
C LEU A 85 -8.56 13.49 13.24
N LEU A 86 -8.27 12.56 14.16
CA LEU A 86 -7.26 11.52 13.95
C LEU A 86 -7.64 10.58 12.80
N VAL A 87 -8.88 10.09 12.80
CA VAL A 87 -9.44 9.25 11.75
C VAL A 87 -9.38 9.97 10.41
N TYR A 88 -9.89 11.20 10.32
CA TYR A 88 -9.86 12.02 9.10
C TYR A 88 -8.44 12.10 8.52
N GLY A 89 -7.42 12.37 9.33
CA GLY A 89 -6.03 12.36 8.88
C GLY A 89 -5.62 10.99 8.32
N MET A 90 -5.85 9.90 9.05
CA MET A 90 -5.48 8.54 8.61
C MET A 90 -6.30 8.04 7.41
N SER A 91 -7.49 8.60 7.14
CA SER A 91 -8.37 8.28 6.00
C SER A 91 -8.13 9.15 4.75
N GLY A 92 -6.95 9.78 4.62
CA GLY A 92 -6.59 10.62 3.47
C GLY A 92 -7.01 12.09 3.57
N GLY A 93 -7.26 12.59 4.78
CA GLY A 93 -7.58 13.98 5.04
C GLY A 93 -6.39 14.94 4.84
N ASN A 94 -6.69 16.23 4.67
CA ASN A 94 -5.73 17.28 4.39
C ASN A 94 -4.71 17.45 5.55
N PRO A 95 -3.40 17.19 5.33
CA PRO A 95 -2.37 17.27 6.38
C PRO A 95 -2.29 18.63 7.06
N VAL A 96 -2.47 19.72 6.30
CA VAL A 96 -2.41 21.10 6.82
C VAL A 96 -3.57 21.39 7.77
N THR A 97 -4.77 20.88 7.45
CA THR A 97 -5.93 20.98 8.33
C THR A 97 -5.72 20.15 9.60
N VAL A 98 -5.14 18.95 9.49
CA VAL A 98 -4.85 18.09 10.65
C VAL A 98 -3.85 18.77 11.59
N GLU A 99 -2.70 19.21 11.09
CA GLU A 99 -1.66 19.88 11.89
C GLU A 99 -2.18 21.16 12.56
N ALA A 100 -2.90 22.00 11.81
CA ALA A 100 -3.50 23.22 12.34
C ALA A 100 -4.56 22.94 13.42
N ALA A 101 -5.38 21.91 13.27
CA ALA A 101 -6.38 21.53 14.27
C ALA A 101 -5.74 20.94 15.53
N VAL A 102 -4.74 20.05 15.37
CA VAL A 102 -3.98 19.45 16.49
C VAL A 102 -3.29 20.53 17.32
N SER A 103 -2.71 21.56 16.71
CA SER A 103 -2.06 22.66 17.44
C SER A 103 -3.00 23.54 18.29
N ARG A 104 -4.33 23.50 18.03
CA ARG A 104 -5.35 24.21 18.81
C ARG A 104 -6.02 23.34 19.87
N ALA A 105 -6.06 22.03 19.64
CA ALA A 105 -6.77 21.08 20.50
C ALA A 105 -6.16 20.99 21.91
N LYS A 106 -7.03 20.90 22.92
CA LYS A 106 -6.64 20.65 24.31
C LYS A 106 -7.16 19.27 24.72
N THR A 107 -6.32 18.26 24.57
CA THR A 107 -6.63 16.86 24.88
C THR A 107 -5.53 16.25 25.75
N ASP A 108 -5.68 14.98 26.11
CA ASP A 108 -4.73 14.26 26.95
C ASP A 108 -3.37 14.01 26.24
N PRO A 109 -2.27 13.76 26.99
CA PRO A 109 -0.94 13.57 26.42
C PRO A 109 -0.79 12.37 25.46
N GLN A 110 -1.58 11.31 25.64
CA GLN A 110 -1.53 10.14 24.76
C GLN A 110 -2.19 10.46 23.42
N SER A 111 -3.36 11.10 23.45
CA SER A 111 -4.04 11.64 22.27
C SER A 111 -3.16 12.62 21.48
N LEU A 112 -2.43 13.52 22.16
CA LEU A 112 -1.46 14.42 21.51
C LEU A 112 -0.25 13.66 20.90
N THR A 113 0.21 12.58 21.53
CA THR A 113 1.29 11.74 21.01
C THR A 113 0.88 11.03 19.73
N ILE A 114 -0.32 10.44 19.71
CA ILE A 114 -0.92 9.81 18.52
C ILE A 114 -1.08 10.85 17.40
N ALA A 115 -1.63 12.02 17.73
CA ALA A 115 -1.82 13.11 16.77
C ALA A 115 -0.51 13.58 16.13
N LYS A 116 0.55 13.74 16.94
CA LYS A 116 1.88 14.07 16.42
C LYS A 116 2.40 12.99 15.46
N GLY A 117 2.31 11.71 15.84
CA GLY A 117 2.76 10.62 14.98
C GLY A 117 1.99 10.53 13.66
N ILE A 118 0.69 10.83 13.67
CA ILE A 118 -0.13 10.95 12.44
C ILE A 118 0.29 12.16 11.61
N VAL A 119 0.57 13.32 12.20
CA VAL A 119 1.09 14.50 11.49
C VAL A 119 2.48 14.24 10.90
N ASP A 120 3.35 13.50 11.60
CA ASP A 120 4.64 13.07 11.07
C ASP A 120 4.47 12.10 9.88
N TYR A 121 3.55 11.13 9.98
CA TYR A 121 3.20 10.21 8.88
C TYR A 121 2.68 10.95 7.64
N LEU A 122 1.71 11.86 7.81
CA LEU A 122 1.11 12.63 6.73
C LEU A 122 2.09 13.60 6.03
N ASN A 123 3.15 14.00 6.73
CA ASN A 123 4.23 14.82 6.19
C ASN A 123 5.42 13.98 5.66
N GLY A 124 5.27 12.66 5.48
CA GLY A 124 6.32 11.76 4.97
C GLY A 124 7.49 11.52 5.93
N ARG A 125 7.42 11.98 7.18
CA ARG A 125 8.48 11.85 8.19
C ARG A 125 8.44 10.47 8.86
N GLN A 126 8.59 9.40 8.07
CA GLN A 126 8.37 8.01 8.48
C GLN A 126 9.08 7.63 9.79
N ALA A 127 10.39 7.88 9.90
CA ALA A 127 11.15 7.57 11.11
C ALA A 127 10.64 8.29 12.37
N ALA A 128 10.18 9.54 12.24
CA ALA A 128 9.59 10.29 13.35
C ALA A 128 8.21 9.74 13.73
N ALA A 129 7.38 9.37 12.73
CA ALA A 129 6.10 8.73 12.95
C ALA A 129 6.24 7.35 13.63
N ILE A 130 7.21 6.54 13.20
CA ILE A 130 7.54 5.25 13.81
C ILE A 130 7.88 5.44 15.29
N GLU A 131 8.85 6.29 15.64
CA GLU A 131 9.24 6.50 17.04
C GLU A 131 8.12 7.14 17.89
N ALA A 132 7.30 8.04 17.33
CA ALA A 132 6.16 8.63 18.04
C ALA A 132 5.02 7.63 18.31
N LEU A 133 4.75 6.71 17.38
CA LEU A 133 3.64 5.74 17.47
C LEU A 133 4.05 4.40 18.09
N LYS A 134 5.35 4.14 18.23
CA LYS A 134 5.94 2.94 18.85
C LYS A 134 5.33 2.54 20.20
N PRO A 135 5.17 3.44 21.20
CA PRO A 135 4.62 3.06 22.51
C PRO A 135 3.09 2.87 22.53
N ILE A 136 2.39 3.20 21.44
CA ILE A 136 0.93 3.14 21.39
C ILE A 136 0.47 1.77 20.89
N ASP A 137 -0.20 1.00 21.74
CA ASP A 137 -0.89 -0.24 21.34
C ASP A 137 -2.27 0.11 20.75
N PRO A 138 -2.52 -0.16 19.44
CA PRO A 138 -3.82 0.11 18.81
C PRO A 138 -4.98 -0.64 19.46
N MET A 139 -4.75 -1.83 20.04
CA MET A 139 -5.78 -2.65 20.69
C MET A 139 -6.27 -2.07 22.02
N THR A 140 -5.54 -1.11 22.60
CA THR A 140 -5.97 -0.36 23.80
C THR A 140 -6.84 0.86 23.48
N LEU A 141 -6.96 1.23 22.20
CA LEU A 141 -7.71 2.40 21.77
C LEU A 141 -9.18 2.04 21.45
N PRO A 142 -10.09 3.03 21.45
CA PRO A 142 -11.39 2.89 20.81
C PRO A 142 -11.25 2.35 19.36
N PRO A 143 -12.05 1.35 18.92
CA PRO A 143 -11.84 0.68 17.64
C PRO A 143 -11.87 1.60 16.42
N ASP A 144 -12.63 2.70 16.49
CA ASP A 144 -12.71 3.74 15.46
C ASP A 144 -11.34 4.39 15.16
N VAL A 145 -10.46 4.50 16.16
CA VAL A 145 -9.08 5.00 16.00
C VAL A 145 -8.07 3.86 15.92
N GLY A 146 -8.26 2.80 16.72
CA GLY A 146 -7.34 1.67 16.81
C GLY A 146 -7.13 0.99 15.45
N ALA A 147 -8.20 0.76 14.68
CA ALA A 147 -8.08 0.10 13.38
C ALA A 147 -7.24 0.89 12.36
N PHE A 148 -7.50 2.20 12.25
CA PHE A 148 -6.72 3.08 11.37
C PHE A 148 -5.27 3.22 11.85
N LEU A 149 -5.03 3.31 13.16
CA LEU A 149 -3.68 3.39 13.70
C LEU A 149 -2.90 2.09 13.45
N ALA A 150 -3.55 0.94 13.61
CA ALA A 150 -2.97 -0.37 13.32
C ALA A 150 -2.58 -0.49 11.83
N LEU A 151 -3.46 -0.06 10.92
CA LEU A 151 -3.17 0.02 9.47
C LEU A 151 -1.97 0.95 9.16
N VAL A 152 -1.93 2.15 9.76
CA VAL A 152 -0.81 3.11 9.57
C VAL A 152 0.51 2.53 10.10
N LYS A 153 0.53 2.01 11.33
CA LYS A 153 1.73 1.40 11.93
C LYS A 153 2.18 0.16 11.13
N GLY A 154 1.25 -0.70 10.72
CA GLY A 154 1.55 -1.86 9.88
C GLY A 154 2.17 -1.47 8.54
N SER A 155 1.72 -0.36 7.95
CA SER A 155 2.26 0.14 6.68
C SER A 155 3.65 0.77 6.83
N LEU A 156 3.87 1.57 7.89
CA LEU A 156 5.19 2.13 8.21
C LEU A 156 6.25 1.06 8.50
N LEU A 157 5.85 -0.07 9.07
CA LEU A 157 6.76 -1.16 9.44
C LEU A 157 6.95 -2.22 8.34
N ALA A 158 6.25 -2.12 7.21
CA ALA A 158 6.18 -3.18 6.19
C ALA A 158 7.55 -3.61 5.64
N THR A 159 8.46 -2.65 5.44
CA THR A 159 9.80 -2.89 4.87
C THR A 159 10.80 -3.40 5.92
N GLU A 160 10.90 -2.73 7.07
CA GLU A 160 11.94 -3.03 8.08
C GLU A 160 11.55 -4.16 9.04
N GLN A 161 10.26 -4.29 9.35
CA GLN A 161 9.73 -5.21 10.37
C GLN A 161 8.47 -5.93 9.85
N PRO A 162 8.57 -6.68 8.73
CA PRO A 162 7.42 -7.27 8.03
C PRO A 162 6.55 -8.19 8.92
N VAL A 163 7.13 -8.92 9.87
CA VAL A 163 6.37 -9.76 10.81
C VAL A 163 5.53 -8.91 11.78
N SER A 164 6.11 -7.84 12.33
CA SER A 164 5.40 -6.86 13.18
C SER A 164 4.32 -6.12 12.39
N ALA A 165 4.62 -5.76 11.14
CA ALA A 165 3.68 -5.13 10.23
C ALA A 165 2.46 -6.03 9.99
N LEU A 166 2.70 -7.29 9.65
CA LEU A 166 1.64 -8.28 9.43
C LEU A 166 0.74 -8.46 10.66
N ALA A 167 1.29 -8.51 11.87
CA ALA A 167 0.50 -8.57 13.10
C ALA A 167 -0.41 -7.34 13.27
N LEU A 168 0.12 -6.13 13.03
CA LEU A 168 -0.66 -4.89 13.09
C LEU A 168 -1.74 -4.81 11.99
N LEU A 169 -1.50 -5.42 10.82
CA LEU A 169 -2.53 -5.54 9.79
C LEU A 169 -3.63 -6.53 10.19
N ASP A 170 -3.33 -7.58 10.95
CA ASP A 170 -4.37 -8.44 11.56
C ASP A 170 -5.19 -7.69 12.62
N ASP A 171 -4.55 -6.90 13.49
CA ASP A 171 -5.25 -6.06 14.46
C ASP A 171 -6.20 -5.06 13.77
N ALA A 172 -5.76 -4.44 12.67
CA ALA A 172 -6.58 -3.52 11.89
C ALA A 172 -7.87 -4.18 11.36
N ARG A 173 -7.76 -5.42 10.90
CA ARG A 173 -8.88 -6.24 10.38
C ARG A 173 -9.80 -6.71 11.50
N LEU A 174 -9.23 -7.14 12.63
CA LEU A 174 -9.99 -7.54 13.81
C LEU A 174 -10.81 -6.38 14.41
N LEU A 175 -10.26 -5.16 14.40
CA LEU A 175 -10.91 -3.96 14.91
C LEU A 175 -11.95 -3.36 13.95
N SER A 176 -11.86 -3.63 12.64
CA SER A 176 -12.76 -3.04 11.63
C SER A 176 -13.05 -3.95 10.43
N PRO A 177 -13.67 -5.13 10.63
CA PRO A 177 -14.05 -6.02 9.54
C PRO A 177 -15.20 -5.42 8.70
N GLY A 178 -15.23 -5.74 7.41
CA GLY A 178 -16.22 -5.23 6.45
C GLY A 178 -16.06 -3.74 6.10
N THR A 179 -14.84 -3.21 6.16
CA THR A 179 -14.54 -1.78 5.96
C THR A 179 -13.38 -1.55 5.00
N LEU A 180 -13.18 -0.29 4.58
CA LEU A 180 -11.99 0.11 3.82
C LEU A 180 -10.66 -0.20 4.57
N VAL A 181 -10.68 -0.27 5.91
CA VAL A 181 -9.48 -0.60 6.70
C VAL A 181 -9.09 -2.07 6.52
N GLU A 182 -10.07 -2.98 6.51
CA GLU A 182 -9.82 -4.39 6.23
C GLU A 182 -9.37 -4.61 4.78
N GLU A 183 -10.00 -3.95 3.80
CA GLU A 183 -9.59 -3.98 2.39
C GLU A 183 -8.09 -3.66 2.23
N ALA A 184 -7.67 -2.53 2.81
CA ALA A 184 -6.30 -2.04 2.70
C ALA A 184 -5.32 -2.95 3.46
N ALA A 185 -5.73 -3.47 4.62
CA ALA A 185 -4.91 -4.38 5.42
C ALA A 185 -4.73 -5.75 4.74
N LEU A 186 -5.78 -6.30 4.12
CA LEU A 186 -5.70 -7.53 3.31
C LEU A 186 -4.79 -7.33 2.09
N ARG A 187 -5.04 -6.29 1.29
CA ARG A 187 -4.25 -5.94 0.10
C ARG A 187 -2.76 -5.77 0.41
N ARG A 188 -2.41 -5.08 1.51
CA ARG A 188 -1.02 -4.92 1.97
C ARG A 188 -0.44 -6.23 2.51
N SER A 189 -1.23 -7.03 3.23
CA SER A 189 -0.79 -8.33 3.78
C SER A 189 -0.40 -9.33 2.69
N VAL A 190 -1.07 -9.33 1.54
CA VAL A 190 -0.75 -10.21 0.38
C VAL A 190 0.69 -10.00 -0.08
N GLY A 191 1.10 -8.75 -0.33
CA GLY A 191 2.46 -8.43 -0.77
C GLY A 191 3.52 -8.77 0.29
N ILE A 192 3.27 -8.43 1.55
CA ILE A 192 4.23 -8.68 2.64
C ILE A 192 4.37 -10.19 2.90
N ALA A 193 3.28 -10.96 2.91
CA ALA A 193 3.32 -12.41 3.10
C ALA A 193 4.10 -13.11 1.98
N ALA A 194 3.94 -12.68 0.71
CA ALA A 194 4.73 -13.16 -0.40
C ALA A 194 6.23 -12.88 -0.23
N ALA A 195 6.58 -11.65 0.15
CA ALA A 195 7.98 -11.26 0.40
C ALA A 195 8.62 -11.99 1.59
N GLN A 196 7.82 -12.50 2.53
CA GLN A 196 8.27 -13.33 3.67
C GLN A 196 8.29 -14.83 3.37
N GLY A 197 7.87 -15.28 2.18
CA GLY A 197 7.76 -16.71 1.87
C GLY A 197 6.56 -17.41 2.53
N ASP A 198 5.65 -16.67 3.19
CA ASP A 198 4.52 -17.23 3.94
C ASP A 198 3.33 -17.53 3.01
N GLY A 199 3.43 -18.67 2.32
CA GLY A 199 2.38 -19.15 1.41
C GLY A 199 1.03 -19.39 2.10
N ALA A 200 1.01 -19.77 3.38
CA ALA A 200 -0.23 -20.01 4.11
C ALA A 200 -0.98 -18.69 4.37
N ARG A 201 -0.26 -17.67 4.84
CA ARG A 201 -0.81 -16.33 5.11
C ARG A 201 -1.15 -15.59 3.83
N PHE A 202 -0.34 -15.69 2.78
CA PHE A 202 -0.68 -15.18 1.45
C PHE A 202 -2.00 -15.79 0.96
N ALA A 203 -2.15 -17.12 1.04
CA ALA A 203 -3.34 -17.80 0.56
C ALA A 203 -4.59 -17.43 1.36
N LEU A 204 -4.46 -17.26 2.69
CA LEU A 204 -5.54 -16.79 3.55
C LEU A 204 -5.97 -15.36 3.22
N ALA A 205 -5.04 -14.41 3.22
CA ALA A 205 -5.34 -13.00 2.91
C ALA A 205 -5.92 -12.83 1.49
N SER A 206 -5.41 -13.59 0.52
CA SER A 206 -5.93 -13.60 -0.86
C SER A 206 -7.32 -14.23 -0.97
N THR A 207 -7.62 -15.26 -0.17
CA THR A 207 -8.97 -15.85 -0.11
C THR A 207 -9.96 -14.77 0.36
N GLN A 208 -9.68 -14.15 1.50
CA GLN A 208 -10.58 -13.16 2.13
C GLN A 208 -10.74 -11.88 1.28
N TYR A 209 -9.68 -11.41 0.61
CA TYR A 209 -9.80 -10.28 -0.31
C TYR A 209 -10.73 -10.59 -1.49
N VAL A 210 -10.63 -11.81 -2.03
CA VAL A 210 -11.44 -12.22 -3.18
C VAL A 210 -12.90 -12.52 -2.79
N GLU A 211 -13.16 -12.93 -1.56
CA GLU A 211 -14.53 -13.11 -1.05
C GLU A 211 -15.29 -11.77 -0.94
N ASP A 212 -14.66 -10.73 -0.36
CA ASP A 212 -15.37 -9.51 0.05
C ASP A 212 -15.07 -8.26 -0.81
N TYR A 213 -13.91 -8.17 -1.47
CA TYR A 213 -13.38 -6.91 -2.02
C TYR A 213 -13.03 -6.93 -3.53
N LEU A 214 -13.51 -7.90 -4.31
CA LEU A 214 -13.27 -7.98 -5.78
C LEU A 214 -13.73 -6.76 -6.59
N TYR A 215 -14.69 -6.01 -6.07
CA TYR A 215 -15.22 -4.80 -6.69
C TYR A 215 -14.61 -3.53 -6.12
N SER A 216 -13.67 -3.62 -5.18
CA SER A 216 -12.88 -2.48 -4.67
C SER A 216 -12.23 -1.71 -5.84
N PRO A 217 -12.20 -0.36 -5.80
CA PRO A 217 -11.43 0.41 -6.78
C PRO A 217 -9.92 0.11 -6.72
N TYR A 218 -9.44 -0.52 -5.65
CA TYR A 218 -8.05 -0.93 -5.47
C TYR A 218 -7.79 -2.39 -5.90
N ALA A 219 -8.80 -3.10 -6.44
CA ALA A 219 -8.68 -4.51 -6.85
C ALA A 219 -7.58 -4.76 -7.90
N SER A 220 -7.22 -3.76 -8.72
CA SER A 220 -6.07 -3.85 -9.62
C SER A 220 -4.74 -3.96 -8.87
N GLN A 221 -4.54 -3.18 -7.81
CA GLN A 221 -3.34 -3.27 -6.97
C GLN A 221 -3.25 -4.63 -6.25
N PHE A 222 -4.40 -5.14 -5.77
CA PHE A 222 -4.46 -6.52 -5.25
C PHE A 222 -4.09 -7.54 -6.32
N ALA A 223 -4.64 -7.43 -7.54
CA ALA A 223 -4.32 -8.34 -8.65
C ALA A 223 -2.82 -8.33 -8.99
N ASP A 224 -2.17 -7.17 -8.91
CA ASP A 224 -0.73 -7.04 -9.14
C ASP A 224 0.08 -7.76 -8.05
N ALA A 225 -0.24 -7.51 -6.78
CA ALA A 225 0.39 -8.17 -5.63
C ALA A 225 0.13 -9.69 -5.60
N PHE A 226 -1.09 -10.11 -5.97
CA PHE A 226 -1.49 -11.52 -6.04
C PHE A 226 -0.72 -12.27 -7.14
N VAL A 227 -0.67 -11.73 -8.36
CA VAL A 227 0.10 -12.34 -9.46
C VAL A 227 1.59 -12.42 -9.11
N SER A 228 2.17 -11.35 -8.57
CA SER A 228 3.57 -11.33 -8.14
C SER A 228 3.86 -12.35 -7.03
N GLY A 229 2.95 -12.46 -6.06
CA GLY A 229 3.08 -13.41 -4.96
C GLY A 229 2.90 -14.87 -5.39
N VAL A 230 2.02 -15.17 -6.34
CA VAL A 230 1.89 -16.53 -6.92
C VAL A 230 3.19 -16.96 -7.61
N ILE A 231 3.88 -16.04 -8.29
CA ILE A 231 5.17 -16.31 -8.94
C ILE A 231 6.28 -16.51 -7.90
N THR A 232 6.36 -15.63 -6.90
CA THR A 232 7.30 -15.73 -5.77
C THR A 232 7.12 -17.04 -4.98
N LEU A 233 5.87 -17.43 -4.74
CA LEU A 233 5.47 -18.56 -3.89
C LEU A 233 5.12 -19.82 -4.70
N HIS A 234 5.55 -19.95 -5.96
CA HIS A 234 5.14 -21.05 -6.85
C HIS A 234 5.48 -22.47 -6.34
N MET A 235 6.43 -22.60 -5.40
CA MET A 235 6.74 -23.86 -4.70
C MET A 235 6.01 -24.01 -3.34
N ALA A 236 5.55 -22.90 -2.75
CA ALA A 236 4.91 -22.85 -1.44
C ALA A 236 3.37 -22.88 -1.52
N ILE A 237 2.79 -22.60 -2.68
CA ILE A 237 1.35 -22.63 -2.94
C ILE A 237 1.05 -23.65 -4.04
N SER A 238 0.14 -24.59 -3.76
CA SER A 238 -0.28 -25.57 -4.75
C SER A 238 -1.16 -24.95 -5.84
N GLN A 239 -1.09 -25.53 -7.03
CA GLN A 239 -1.95 -25.16 -8.16
C GLN A 239 -3.44 -25.33 -7.84
N ASP A 240 -3.79 -26.30 -6.99
CA ASP A 240 -5.15 -26.48 -6.48
C ASP A 240 -5.58 -25.31 -5.60
N LYS A 241 -4.75 -24.87 -4.63
CA LYS A 241 -5.11 -23.73 -3.77
C LYS A 241 -5.17 -22.42 -4.55
N LEU A 242 -4.36 -22.25 -5.60
CA LEU A 242 -4.49 -21.16 -6.55
C LEU A 242 -5.85 -21.22 -7.28
N ALA A 243 -6.26 -22.40 -7.75
CA ALA A 243 -7.57 -22.58 -8.38
C ALA A 243 -8.76 -22.34 -7.44
N ASP A 244 -8.66 -22.74 -6.16
CA ASP A 244 -9.69 -22.45 -5.17
C ASP A 244 -9.88 -20.94 -4.99
N ILE A 245 -8.79 -20.18 -4.94
CA ILE A 245 -8.85 -18.70 -4.80
C ILE A 245 -9.46 -18.07 -6.05
N THR A 246 -9.00 -18.43 -7.25
CA THR A 246 -9.49 -17.79 -8.49
C THR A 246 -10.91 -18.22 -8.86
N ALA A 247 -11.38 -19.40 -8.41
CA ALA A 247 -12.75 -19.87 -8.64
C ALA A 247 -13.82 -19.01 -7.94
N MET A 248 -13.44 -18.18 -6.96
CA MET A 248 -14.33 -17.22 -6.29
C MET A 248 -14.46 -15.89 -7.07
N MET A 249 -13.55 -15.63 -8.02
CA MET A 249 -13.66 -14.48 -8.91
C MET A 249 -14.81 -14.66 -9.89
N ASP A 250 -15.24 -13.59 -10.57
CA ASP A 250 -15.97 -13.74 -11.82
C ASP A 250 -15.05 -14.35 -12.91
N PRO A 251 -15.63 -14.99 -13.95
CA PRO A 251 -14.85 -15.70 -14.97
C PRO A 251 -13.95 -14.81 -15.83
N GLU A 252 -14.32 -13.55 -16.08
CA GLU A 252 -13.49 -12.62 -16.85
C GLU A 252 -12.24 -12.23 -16.07
N ARG A 253 -12.38 -11.83 -14.80
CA ARG A 253 -11.24 -11.53 -13.92
C ARG A 253 -10.35 -12.74 -13.70
N GLU A 254 -10.92 -13.93 -13.46
CA GLU A 254 -10.13 -15.17 -13.36
C GLU A 254 -9.28 -15.41 -14.62
N LYS A 255 -9.87 -15.31 -15.82
CA LYS A 255 -9.14 -15.50 -17.08
C LYS A 255 -8.00 -14.49 -17.20
N VAL A 256 -8.23 -13.22 -16.86
CA VAL A 256 -7.20 -12.18 -16.86
C VAL A 256 -6.07 -12.50 -15.87
N ILE A 257 -6.39 -12.90 -14.64
CA ILE A 257 -5.40 -13.30 -13.63
C ILE A 257 -4.56 -14.49 -14.13
N TYR A 258 -5.17 -15.53 -14.68
CA TYR A 258 -4.42 -16.66 -15.23
C TYR A 258 -3.54 -16.29 -16.42
N LEU A 259 -3.99 -15.43 -17.33
CA LEU A 259 -3.14 -14.94 -18.43
C LEU A 259 -1.93 -14.15 -17.91
N ARG A 260 -2.11 -13.36 -16.85
CA ARG A 260 -1.01 -12.61 -16.21
C ARG A 260 0.01 -13.55 -15.53
N ILE A 261 -0.47 -14.56 -14.79
CA ILE A 261 0.38 -15.59 -14.18
C ILE A 261 1.13 -16.37 -15.27
N ALA A 262 0.44 -16.80 -16.32
CA ALA A 262 1.04 -17.52 -17.44
C ALA A 262 2.15 -16.72 -18.12
N ARG A 263 1.91 -15.44 -18.45
CA ARG A 263 2.93 -14.55 -19.05
C ARG A 263 4.16 -14.43 -18.17
N ARG A 264 3.99 -14.16 -16.88
CA ARG A 264 5.14 -13.97 -15.97
C ARG A 264 5.88 -15.28 -15.70
N ALA A 265 5.16 -16.38 -15.48
CA ALA A 265 5.75 -17.71 -15.30
C ALA A 265 6.53 -18.18 -16.55
N ALA A 266 6.04 -17.86 -17.76
CA ALA A 266 6.74 -18.14 -19.00
C ALA A 266 8.06 -17.36 -19.13
N ILE A 267 8.07 -16.08 -18.76
CA ILE A 267 9.26 -15.21 -18.80
C ILE A 267 10.28 -15.64 -17.74
N ASP A 268 9.83 -15.95 -16.52
CA ASP A 268 10.71 -16.34 -15.41
C ASP A 268 11.15 -17.83 -15.48
N GLY A 269 10.64 -18.61 -16.44
CA GLY A 269 11.05 -19.99 -16.71
C GLY A 269 10.30 -21.08 -15.91
N PHE A 270 9.23 -20.72 -15.19
CA PHE A 270 8.42 -21.64 -14.39
C PHE A 270 7.44 -22.43 -15.27
N ALA A 271 7.98 -23.42 -16.00
CA ALA A 271 7.28 -24.13 -17.07
C ALA A 271 5.92 -24.74 -16.66
N ASP A 272 5.88 -25.47 -15.54
CA ASP A 272 4.66 -26.13 -15.05
C ASP A 272 3.57 -25.13 -14.65
N LEU A 273 3.95 -24.00 -14.03
CA LEU A 273 3.02 -22.94 -13.65
C LEU A 273 2.47 -22.20 -14.88
N SER A 274 3.33 -21.92 -15.88
CA SER A 274 2.88 -21.33 -17.15
C SER A 274 1.90 -22.24 -17.88
N ALA A 275 2.22 -23.53 -17.99
CA ALA A 275 1.35 -24.52 -18.63
C ALA A 275 0.00 -24.66 -17.91
N PHE A 276 0.02 -24.74 -16.57
CA PHE A 276 -1.20 -24.78 -15.75
C PHE A 276 -2.08 -23.53 -15.94
N ALA A 277 -1.49 -22.34 -15.80
CA ALA A 277 -2.22 -21.08 -15.89
C ALA A 277 -2.76 -20.82 -17.31
N SER A 278 -1.97 -21.12 -18.34
CA SER A 278 -2.43 -21.04 -19.74
C SER A 278 -3.61 -21.97 -19.99
N ALA A 279 -3.52 -23.24 -19.57
CA ALA A 279 -4.61 -24.20 -19.75
C ALA A 279 -5.87 -23.84 -18.94
N ARG A 280 -5.74 -23.13 -17.81
CA ARG A 280 -6.89 -22.57 -17.09
C ARG A 280 -7.53 -21.42 -17.87
N ALA A 281 -6.73 -20.49 -18.41
CA ALA A 281 -7.22 -19.37 -19.23
C ALA A 281 -7.88 -19.80 -20.55
N GLU A 282 -7.39 -20.86 -21.21
CA GLU A 282 -7.99 -21.41 -22.44
C GLU A 282 -9.35 -22.07 -22.20
N ARG A 283 -9.47 -22.87 -21.13
CA ARG A 283 -10.73 -23.54 -20.79
C ARG A 283 -11.81 -22.50 -20.43
N GLY A 284 -11.46 -21.53 -19.58
CA GLY A 284 -12.41 -20.61 -18.95
C GLY A 284 -13.43 -21.32 -18.05
N ARG A 285 -14.26 -20.55 -17.34
CA ARG A 285 -15.42 -21.09 -16.60
C ARG A 285 -16.74 -20.98 -17.39
N ASP A 286 -16.85 -20.06 -18.34
CA ASP A 286 -18.12 -19.72 -19.00
C ASP A 286 -18.59 -20.72 -20.06
N GLY A 287 -17.72 -21.63 -20.50
CA GLY A 287 -17.98 -22.49 -21.65
C GLY A 287 -18.02 -21.75 -23.00
N ILE A 288 -18.00 -20.40 -23.02
CA ILE A 288 -17.68 -19.60 -24.20
C ILE A 288 -16.23 -19.92 -24.56
N HIS A 289 -16.06 -20.82 -25.53
CA HIS A 289 -14.78 -21.39 -25.89
C HIS A 289 -13.80 -20.31 -26.35
N ASN A 290 -12.85 -20.00 -25.47
CA ASN A 290 -11.56 -19.39 -25.82
C ASN A 290 -10.54 -20.49 -26.18
N GLN A 291 -11.03 -21.60 -26.75
CA GLN A 291 -10.20 -22.44 -27.60
C GLN A 291 -9.68 -21.49 -28.69
N ASP A 292 -8.37 -21.31 -28.73
CA ASP A 292 -7.65 -20.33 -29.57
C ASP A 292 -7.52 -18.87 -29.03
N ASP A 293 -7.46 -18.63 -27.70
CA ASP A 293 -6.86 -17.35 -27.21
C ASP A 293 -5.34 -17.32 -27.53
N PRO A 294 -4.87 -16.43 -28.44
CA PRO A 294 -3.50 -16.53 -28.94
C PRO A 294 -2.44 -16.25 -27.87
N ARG A 295 -2.81 -15.58 -26.77
CA ARG A 295 -1.91 -15.28 -25.64
C ARG A 295 -1.65 -16.53 -24.81
N ALA A 296 -2.67 -17.34 -24.54
CA ALA A 296 -2.50 -18.58 -23.77
C ALA A 296 -1.72 -19.63 -24.58
N GLN A 297 -1.93 -19.69 -25.90
CA GLN A 297 -1.10 -20.49 -26.80
C GLN A 297 0.36 -20.03 -26.80
N LEU A 298 0.61 -18.71 -26.79
CA LEU A 298 1.96 -18.16 -26.69
C LEU A 298 2.63 -18.55 -25.36
N TYR A 299 2.00 -18.28 -24.22
CA TYR A 299 2.62 -18.50 -22.91
C TYR A 299 2.86 -19.98 -22.59
N SER A 300 1.94 -20.87 -22.99
CA SER A 300 2.15 -22.33 -22.89
C SER A 300 3.23 -22.86 -23.84
N SER A 301 3.40 -22.23 -25.01
CA SER A 301 4.47 -22.60 -25.95
C SER A 301 5.84 -22.18 -25.41
N LEU A 302 5.98 -20.96 -24.88
CA LEU A 302 7.20 -20.42 -24.27
C LEU A 302 7.82 -21.37 -23.23
N SER A 303 7.01 -21.92 -22.33
CA SER A 303 7.45 -22.88 -21.30
C SER A 303 8.07 -24.18 -21.84
N THR A 304 7.91 -24.46 -23.13
CA THR A 304 8.42 -25.68 -23.77
C THR A 304 9.48 -25.44 -24.85
N VAL A 305 9.86 -24.18 -25.11
CA VAL A 305 10.87 -23.80 -26.14
C VAL A 305 12.25 -24.44 -25.88
N THR A 306 12.60 -24.72 -24.63
CA THR A 306 13.88 -25.36 -24.25
C THR A 306 13.80 -26.89 -24.17
N SER A 307 12.62 -27.48 -24.42
CA SER A 307 12.40 -28.93 -24.34
C SER A 307 12.68 -29.64 -25.68
N GLY A 308 12.89 -30.96 -25.62
CA GLY A 308 13.17 -31.80 -26.80
C GLY A 308 12.06 -31.87 -27.86
N THR A 309 10.92 -31.20 -27.64
CA THR A 309 9.75 -31.08 -28.53
C THR A 309 9.79 -29.81 -29.41
N ILE A 310 10.92 -29.10 -29.47
CA ILE A 310 11.05 -27.77 -30.10
C ILE A 310 10.47 -27.62 -31.52
N GLY A 311 10.48 -28.69 -32.34
CA GLY A 311 9.83 -28.69 -33.66
C GLY A 311 8.31 -28.53 -33.61
N GLU A 312 7.66 -29.14 -32.60
CA GLU A 312 6.22 -28.99 -32.35
C GLU A 312 5.90 -27.60 -31.79
N VAL A 313 6.77 -27.08 -30.92
CA VAL A 313 6.64 -25.74 -30.32
C VAL A 313 6.68 -24.67 -31.40
N ARG A 314 7.65 -24.73 -32.32
CA ARG A 314 7.69 -23.84 -33.48
C ARG A 314 6.42 -23.93 -34.33
N ALA A 315 5.93 -25.14 -34.62
CA ALA A 315 4.71 -25.35 -35.39
C ALA A 315 3.43 -24.86 -34.68
N LYS A 316 3.46 -24.64 -33.35
CA LYS A 316 2.42 -23.93 -32.60
C LYS A 316 2.61 -22.41 -32.71
N LEU A 317 3.82 -21.89 -32.42
CA LEU A 317 4.14 -20.46 -32.50
C LEU A 317 3.81 -19.88 -33.89
N ASP A 318 4.12 -20.60 -34.97
CA ASP A 318 3.86 -20.19 -36.35
C ASP A 318 2.35 -20.10 -36.70
N LYS A 319 1.45 -20.61 -35.85
CA LYS A 319 -0.02 -20.53 -36.02
C LYS A 319 -0.69 -19.41 -35.21
N ILE A 320 0.04 -18.75 -34.31
CA ILE A 320 -0.52 -17.74 -33.41
C ILE A 320 -0.88 -16.48 -34.21
N ASP A 321 -2.13 -16.04 -34.13
CA ASP A 321 -2.58 -14.83 -34.83
C ASP A 321 -2.01 -13.56 -34.17
N ARG A 322 -0.96 -13.03 -34.80
CA ARG A 322 -0.25 -11.82 -34.40
C ARG A 322 -1.12 -10.57 -34.30
N ASN A 323 -2.28 -10.55 -34.98
CA ASN A 323 -3.18 -9.38 -34.96
C ASN A 323 -4.00 -9.28 -33.67
N GLN A 324 -4.11 -10.38 -32.92
CA GLN A 324 -4.81 -10.47 -31.64
C GLN A 324 -3.87 -10.34 -30.42
N LEU A 325 -2.57 -10.15 -30.66
CA LEU A 325 -1.56 -9.94 -29.62
C LEU A 325 -1.31 -8.44 -29.37
N SER A 326 -0.97 -8.10 -28.12
CA SER A 326 -0.42 -6.78 -27.79
C SER A 326 0.95 -6.57 -28.44
N GLN A 327 1.46 -5.33 -28.52
CA GLN A 327 2.81 -5.10 -29.06
C GLN A 327 3.86 -5.91 -28.29
N SER A 328 3.81 -5.87 -26.96
CA SER A 328 4.76 -6.61 -26.11
C SER A 328 4.67 -8.13 -26.29
N ASP A 329 3.47 -8.67 -26.53
CA ASP A 329 3.31 -10.11 -26.78
C ASP A 329 3.71 -10.51 -28.21
N ARG A 330 3.68 -9.57 -29.18
CA ARG A 330 4.30 -9.77 -30.51
C ARG A 330 5.83 -9.80 -30.41
N ASP A 331 6.42 -8.89 -29.64
CA ASP A 331 7.86 -8.85 -29.39
C ASP A 331 8.33 -10.14 -28.68
N LEU A 332 7.51 -10.65 -27.75
CA LEU A 332 7.73 -11.92 -27.04
C LEU A 332 7.61 -13.14 -27.98
N LEU A 333 6.65 -13.13 -28.91
CA LEU A 333 6.52 -14.17 -29.95
C LEU A 333 7.73 -14.17 -30.90
N ASP A 334 8.21 -12.99 -31.31
CA ASP A 334 9.40 -12.87 -32.17
C ASP A 334 10.65 -13.40 -31.47
N ALA A 335 10.84 -13.06 -30.19
CA ALA A 335 11.90 -13.62 -29.36
C ALA A 335 11.80 -15.15 -29.24
N ALA A 336 10.59 -15.69 -29.03
CA ALA A 336 10.34 -17.13 -28.95
C ALA A 336 10.71 -17.86 -30.26
N GLN A 337 10.30 -17.32 -31.40
CA GLN A 337 10.59 -17.87 -32.73
C GLN A 337 12.10 -17.82 -33.03
N ALA A 338 12.79 -16.74 -32.62
CA ALA A 338 14.24 -16.63 -32.77
C ALA A 338 14.99 -17.69 -31.93
N VAL A 339 14.66 -17.83 -30.64
CA VAL A 339 15.28 -18.85 -29.75
C VAL A 339 15.00 -20.27 -30.26
N ALA A 340 13.77 -20.55 -30.70
CA ALA A 340 13.43 -21.85 -31.30
C ALA A 340 14.18 -22.15 -32.60
N GLY A 341 14.60 -21.12 -33.35
CA GLY A 341 15.49 -21.25 -34.50
C GLY A 341 16.92 -21.60 -34.10
N GLU A 342 17.50 -20.84 -33.17
CA GLU A 342 18.89 -21.02 -32.72
C GLU A 342 19.13 -22.35 -32.01
N VAL A 343 18.17 -22.85 -31.21
CA VAL A 343 18.29 -24.15 -30.51
C VAL A 343 18.36 -25.34 -31.49
N ILE A 344 17.81 -25.21 -32.70
CA ILE A 344 17.86 -26.23 -33.76
C ILE A 344 19.05 -25.99 -34.71
N ALA A 345 19.65 -24.80 -34.70
CA ALA A 345 20.75 -24.46 -35.60
C ALA A 345 21.94 -25.43 -35.39
N PRO A 346 22.56 -25.97 -36.46
CA PRO A 346 23.77 -26.76 -36.34
C PRO A 346 24.82 -25.95 -35.56
N PRO A 347 25.55 -26.55 -34.59
CA PRO A 347 26.57 -25.84 -33.84
C PRO A 347 27.51 -25.13 -34.80
N ALA A 348 27.67 -23.81 -34.61
CA ALA A 348 28.58 -23.01 -35.41
C ALA A 348 29.96 -23.72 -35.41
N PRO A 349 30.57 -23.96 -36.59
CA PRO A 349 31.85 -24.65 -36.64
C PRO A 349 32.84 -23.96 -35.71
N LEU A 350 33.41 -24.73 -34.76
CA LEU A 350 34.41 -24.22 -33.83
C LEU A 350 35.45 -23.42 -34.64
N PRO A 351 35.76 -22.17 -34.25
CA PRO A 351 36.72 -21.36 -34.98
C PRO A 351 38.01 -22.17 -35.13
N ALA A 352 38.40 -22.47 -36.37
CA ALA A 352 39.64 -23.17 -36.64
C ALA A 352 40.76 -22.37 -35.97
N GLU A 353 41.49 -23.04 -35.07
CA GLU A 353 42.44 -22.42 -34.15
C GLU A 353 43.54 -21.69 -34.92
N LYS A 354 43.33 -20.40 -35.19
CA LYS A 354 44.37 -19.52 -35.71
C LYS A 354 45.33 -19.24 -34.56
N PRO A 355 46.65 -19.46 -34.73
CA PRO A 355 47.63 -19.17 -33.69
C PRO A 355 47.46 -17.74 -33.19
N ALA A 356 47.38 -17.58 -31.87
CA ALA A 356 47.08 -16.30 -31.24
C ALA A 356 48.09 -15.21 -31.65
N PRO A 357 47.63 -14.06 -32.16
CA PRO A 357 48.45 -12.86 -32.23
C PRO A 357 48.86 -12.44 -30.82
N ALA A 358 50.13 -12.09 -30.64
CA ALA A 358 50.70 -11.74 -29.34
C ALA A 358 49.99 -10.54 -28.67
N ALA A 359 50.03 -10.54 -27.34
CA ALA A 359 49.33 -9.58 -26.48
C ALA A 359 49.54 -8.11 -26.88
N ALA A 360 48.45 -7.45 -27.26
CA ALA A 360 48.33 -5.99 -27.24
C ALA A 360 47.96 -5.53 -25.81
N ARG A 361 48.63 -4.50 -25.33
CA ARG A 361 48.49 -3.98 -23.95
C ARG A 361 47.10 -3.39 -23.73
N GLN A 362 46.48 -3.71 -22.60
CA GLN A 362 45.32 -2.98 -22.07
C GLN A 362 45.81 -1.72 -21.34
N GLU A 363 45.25 -0.56 -21.66
CA GLU A 363 45.36 0.64 -20.82
C GLU A 363 44.20 0.67 -19.81
N PRO A 364 44.39 1.25 -18.61
CA PRO A 364 43.42 1.17 -17.53
C PRO A 364 42.23 2.12 -17.73
N VAL A 365 41.03 1.57 -17.82
CA VAL A 365 39.78 2.35 -17.74
C VAL A 365 39.51 2.72 -16.28
N LYS A 366 39.30 4.01 -16.02
CA LYS A 366 38.96 4.52 -14.67
C LYS A 366 37.62 3.99 -14.19
N THR A 367 37.59 3.51 -12.95
CA THR A 367 36.35 3.29 -12.20
C THR A 367 35.67 4.62 -11.93
N ALA A 368 34.42 4.77 -12.38
CA ALA A 368 33.52 5.84 -11.95
C ALA A 368 32.47 5.23 -11.01
N ALA A 369 32.28 5.84 -9.85
CA ALA A 369 31.25 5.43 -8.91
C ALA A 369 29.90 6.05 -9.30
N LEU A 370 28.84 5.25 -9.20
CA LEU A 370 27.44 5.66 -9.10
C LEU A 370 26.89 4.81 -7.95
N GLU A 371 26.70 5.40 -6.77
CA GLU A 371 25.50 6.12 -6.35
C GLU A 371 24.34 5.17 -6.01
N ARG A 372 23.75 5.40 -4.83
CA ARG A 372 22.76 4.52 -4.20
C ARG A 372 21.40 4.73 -4.89
N PRO A 373 20.59 3.67 -5.11
CA PRO A 373 19.19 3.85 -5.47
C PRO A 373 18.44 4.53 -4.32
N ASP A 374 17.55 5.46 -4.66
CA ASP A 374 16.63 6.10 -3.71
C ASP A 374 15.61 5.09 -3.15
N GLU A 375 15.04 5.43 -2.00
CA GLU A 375 14.00 4.64 -1.33
C GLU A 375 12.71 4.58 -2.18
N PRO A 376 11.97 3.47 -2.18
CA PRO A 376 10.68 3.39 -2.86
C PRO A 376 9.65 4.29 -2.16
N GLU A 377 9.15 5.28 -2.89
CA GLU A 377 8.08 6.17 -2.45
C GLU A 377 6.79 5.35 -2.18
N LEU A 378 6.28 5.42 -0.95
CA LEU A 378 5.05 4.74 -0.57
C LEU A 378 3.83 5.42 -1.21
N PRO A 379 2.76 4.67 -1.55
CA PRO A 379 1.58 5.23 -2.21
C PRO A 379 0.89 6.28 -1.33
N PRO A 380 0.24 7.30 -1.94
CA PRO A 380 -0.48 8.34 -1.22
C PRO A 380 -1.59 7.76 -0.33
N VAL A 381 -1.89 8.48 0.75
CA VAL A 381 -2.93 8.09 1.72
C VAL A 381 -4.28 7.84 1.03
N GLU A 382 -4.70 6.58 1.10
CA GLU A 382 -5.82 6.04 0.34
C GLU A 382 -7.14 6.64 0.85
N GLY A 383 -7.72 7.56 0.07
CA GLY A 383 -8.84 8.39 0.53
C GLY A 383 -9.15 9.57 -0.38
N ALA A 384 -8.18 10.07 -1.14
CA ALA A 384 -8.40 11.00 -2.24
C ALA A 384 -7.69 10.50 -3.51
N MET A 385 -8.42 10.34 -4.62
CA MET A 385 -7.79 10.19 -5.93
C MET A 385 -7.11 11.51 -6.29
N PRO A 386 -5.90 11.51 -6.89
CA PRO A 386 -5.26 12.74 -7.33
C PRO A 386 -6.12 13.43 -8.40
N GLU A 387 -6.44 14.71 -8.19
CA GLU A 387 -7.10 15.52 -9.21
C GLU A 387 -6.14 15.69 -10.42
N GLN A 388 -6.68 15.42 -11.61
CA GLN A 388 -5.98 15.67 -12.85
C GLN A 388 -5.77 17.19 -13.01
N PRO A 389 -4.53 17.70 -13.18
CA PRO A 389 -4.28 19.14 -13.21
C PRO A 389 -5.06 19.83 -14.33
N ALA A 390 -5.90 20.81 -13.95
CA ALA A 390 -6.56 21.68 -14.92
C ALA A 390 -5.50 22.49 -15.69
N ALA A 391 -5.77 22.70 -16.98
CA ALA A 391 -4.80 23.26 -17.92
C ALA A 391 -4.26 24.64 -17.49
N THR A 392 -2.98 24.85 -17.79
CA THR A 392 -2.26 26.10 -17.59
C THR A 392 -2.95 27.29 -18.27
N THR A 393 -3.29 28.31 -17.49
CA THR A 393 -3.56 29.66 -18.00
C THR A 393 -2.47 30.61 -17.52
N SER A 394 -1.64 31.05 -18.47
CA SER A 394 -0.58 32.03 -18.23
C SER A 394 -1.17 33.36 -17.76
N SER A 395 -0.62 33.93 -16.69
CA SER A 395 -0.77 35.34 -16.38
C SER A 395 0.51 35.88 -15.74
N GLU A 396 0.88 37.09 -16.14
CA GLU A 396 2.23 37.64 -15.95
C GLU A 396 2.55 38.02 -14.49
N GLN A 397 3.82 37.83 -14.16
CA GLN A 397 4.47 38.40 -12.98
C GLN A 397 4.82 39.88 -13.25
N PRO A 398 4.75 40.75 -12.23
CA PRO A 398 5.92 41.58 -11.97
C PRO A 398 6.43 41.44 -10.52
N ALA A 399 7.73 41.63 -10.35
CA ALA A 399 8.42 41.55 -9.07
C ALA A 399 8.31 42.84 -8.25
N THR A 400 8.51 42.74 -6.93
CA THR A 400 9.40 43.64 -6.16
C THR A 400 9.80 43.05 -4.80
N ASP A 401 11.10 42.99 -4.57
CA ASP A 401 11.87 43.30 -3.35
C ASP A 401 11.50 42.74 -1.94
N GLN A 402 12.48 42.03 -1.36
CA GLN A 402 12.72 41.94 0.09
C GLN A 402 13.35 43.23 0.63
N PRO A 403 13.43 43.42 1.96
CA PRO A 403 14.74 43.13 2.57
C PRO A 403 14.73 42.51 3.99
N LYS A 404 15.42 41.38 4.08
CA LYS A 404 16.34 40.88 5.14
C LYS A 404 16.58 41.74 6.41
N ALA A 405 16.38 41.13 7.59
CA ALA A 405 17.07 41.37 8.87
C ALA A 405 16.68 40.24 9.87
N ALA A 406 17.44 39.82 10.88
CA ALA A 406 18.89 39.82 11.17
C ALA A 406 19.15 38.73 12.25
N SER A 407 20.39 38.26 12.40
CA SER A 407 20.72 37.02 13.15
C SER A 407 20.98 37.19 14.65
N GLU A 408 20.59 36.16 15.44
CA GLU A 408 21.31 35.62 16.62
C GLU A 408 21.51 36.49 17.90
N PRO A 409 21.97 35.95 19.06
CA PRO A 409 22.50 34.59 19.33
C PRO A 409 21.88 33.81 20.52
N ALA A 410 22.39 32.59 20.73
CA ALA A 410 22.01 31.64 21.77
C ALA A 410 22.65 31.87 23.16
N ALA A 411 22.05 31.29 24.19
CA ALA A 411 22.66 30.97 25.49
C ALA A 411 22.08 29.63 25.99
N GLN A 412 22.85 28.55 25.95
CA GLN A 412 23.65 27.99 27.06
C GLN A 412 22.83 27.32 28.19
N ALA A 413 22.94 25.99 28.24
CA ALA A 413 22.61 25.18 29.41
C ALA A 413 23.77 25.13 30.42
N PRO A 414 23.51 24.70 31.66
CA PRO A 414 24.49 23.96 32.45
C PRO A 414 23.98 22.58 32.89
N SER A 415 24.92 21.67 33.13
CA SER A 415 24.70 20.23 33.29
C SER A 415 24.81 19.75 34.75
N THR A 416 24.03 18.71 35.09
CA THR A 416 24.30 17.66 36.13
C THR A 416 24.41 18.13 37.60
N PRO A 417 24.32 17.25 38.66
CA PRO A 417 24.78 15.85 38.74
C PRO A 417 23.80 14.77 39.25
N GLU A 418 24.15 13.50 39.01
CA GLU A 418 23.62 12.31 39.69
C GLU A 418 24.05 12.23 41.18
N PRO A 419 23.44 11.32 41.96
CA PRO A 419 24.30 10.38 42.69
C PRO A 419 23.82 8.90 42.69
N LYS A 420 24.70 8.04 42.15
CA LYS A 420 25.19 6.73 42.63
C LYS A 420 24.38 5.87 43.64
N ALA A 421 24.27 4.59 43.27
CA ALA A 421 23.63 3.44 43.93
C ALA A 421 24.09 3.01 45.35
N ALA A 422 23.21 2.24 46.01
CA ALA A 422 23.48 1.10 46.92
C ALA A 422 22.20 0.20 46.97
N GLU A 423 22.23 -1.05 46.49
CA GLU A 423 22.49 -2.31 47.22
C GLU A 423 21.21 -3.14 47.51
N THR A 424 21.21 -4.38 47.01
CA THR A 424 20.25 -5.45 47.29
C THR A 424 20.49 -6.10 48.66
N PRO A 425 19.51 -6.88 49.16
CA PRO A 425 19.80 -8.31 49.26
C PRO A 425 18.70 -9.22 48.70
N ALA A 426 19.10 -10.39 48.22
CA ALA A 426 18.22 -11.42 47.68
C ALA A 426 17.80 -12.45 48.74
N VAL A 427 16.67 -13.13 48.51
CA VAL A 427 16.37 -14.46 49.07
C VAL A 427 15.74 -15.32 47.97
N ALA A 428 16.20 -16.57 47.84
CA ALA A 428 15.74 -17.56 46.86
C ALA A 428 14.35 -18.13 47.21
N SER A 429 13.59 -18.69 46.26
CA SER A 429 13.65 -20.12 45.87
C SER A 429 12.82 -20.31 44.58
N ALA A 430 13.33 -20.93 43.50
CA ALA A 430 13.25 -22.38 43.20
C ALA A 430 11.80 -22.92 43.08
N SER A 431 11.40 -23.71 42.07
CA SER A 431 12.17 -24.40 41.02
C SER A 431 11.29 -24.80 39.81
N ASP A 432 11.97 -25.25 38.74
CA ASP A 432 11.63 -26.41 37.91
C ASP A 432 10.94 -26.23 36.53
N ALA A 433 11.76 -26.21 35.48
CA ALA A 433 11.58 -27.01 34.24
C ALA A 433 12.91 -27.07 33.47
N ALA A 434 13.34 -28.26 33.06
CA ALA A 434 14.62 -28.53 32.39
C ALA A 434 14.43 -28.76 30.86
N PRO A 435 15.44 -29.14 30.06
CA PRO A 435 15.92 -28.25 29.00
C PRO A 435 15.76 -28.80 27.57
N VAL A 436 15.78 -27.91 26.57
CA VAL A 436 15.96 -28.28 25.15
C VAL A 436 17.06 -27.44 24.51
N VAL A 437 17.90 -28.10 23.71
CA VAL A 437 19.17 -27.61 23.17
C VAL A 437 18.96 -26.69 21.96
N PRO A 438 19.69 -25.57 21.82
CA PRO A 438 19.70 -24.79 20.58
C PRO A 438 20.58 -25.46 19.52
N ALA A 439 19.97 -25.87 18.40
CA ALA A 439 20.70 -26.35 17.24
C ALA A 439 20.98 -25.19 16.27
N SER A 440 22.23 -24.72 16.25
CA SER A 440 22.70 -23.77 15.24
C SER A 440 22.83 -24.42 13.87
N VAL A 441 22.26 -23.82 12.83
CA VAL A 441 22.53 -24.15 11.42
C VAL A 441 23.01 -22.87 10.70
N PRO A 442 24.04 -22.91 9.84
CA PRO A 442 24.64 -21.69 9.29
C PRO A 442 23.79 -21.07 8.18
N ALA A 443 23.89 -19.74 8.03
CA ALA A 443 23.38 -19.04 6.85
C ALA A 443 24.12 -19.48 5.57
N PRO A 444 23.44 -19.55 4.41
CA PRO A 444 24.12 -19.72 3.13
C PRO A 444 24.91 -18.46 2.79
N ALA A 445 26.17 -18.63 2.38
CA ALA A 445 27.01 -17.53 1.94
C ALA A 445 26.50 -16.94 0.61
N ALA A 446 26.67 -15.63 0.43
CA ALA A 446 26.45 -14.99 -0.86
C ALA A 446 27.39 -15.58 -1.90
N VAL A 447 26.82 -16.11 -2.98
CA VAL A 447 27.58 -16.62 -4.13
C VAL A 447 27.78 -15.46 -5.11
N GLU A 448 29.02 -15.02 -5.29
CA GLU A 448 29.36 -14.12 -6.40
C GLU A 448 29.19 -14.88 -7.74
N PRO A 449 28.62 -14.24 -8.78
CA PRO A 449 28.41 -14.88 -10.08
C PRO A 449 29.76 -15.10 -10.78
N THR A 450 30.26 -16.33 -10.70
CA THR A 450 31.51 -16.74 -11.37
C THR A 450 31.30 -17.20 -12.82
N ASP A 451 30.04 -17.22 -13.30
CA ASP A 451 29.68 -17.50 -14.70
C ASP A 451 29.32 -16.20 -15.47
N PRO A 452 29.95 -15.91 -16.63
CA PRO A 452 29.56 -14.80 -17.49
C PRO A 452 28.10 -14.89 -17.99
N THR A 453 27.51 -16.09 -18.01
CA THR A 453 26.10 -16.34 -18.37
C THR A 453 25.15 -15.78 -17.31
N ASP A 454 25.45 -15.96 -16.03
CA ASP A 454 24.66 -15.40 -14.93
C ASP A 454 24.73 -13.87 -14.91
N ALA A 455 25.92 -13.31 -15.16
CA ALA A 455 26.10 -11.87 -15.31
C ALA A 455 25.34 -11.29 -16.52
N ALA A 456 25.22 -12.05 -17.62
CA ALA A 456 24.39 -11.70 -18.76
C ALA A 456 22.89 -11.74 -18.41
N MET A 457 22.41 -12.83 -17.79
CA MET A 457 21.02 -12.95 -17.35
C MET A 457 20.60 -11.87 -16.34
N ALA A 458 21.47 -11.53 -15.39
CA ALA A 458 21.24 -10.44 -14.45
C ALA A 458 21.11 -9.07 -15.14
N ARG A 459 21.95 -8.79 -16.15
CA ARG A 459 21.83 -7.57 -16.97
C ARG A 459 20.54 -7.54 -17.78
N THR A 460 20.16 -8.65 -18.41
CA THR A 460 18.91 -8.72 -19.20
C THR A 460 17.68 -8.48 -18.31
N ARG A 461 17.64 -9.07 -17.10
CA ARG A 461 16.57 -8.80 -16.12
C ARG A 461 16.50 -7.31 -15.75
N HIS A 462 17.63 -6.72 -15.36
CA HIS A 462 17.70 -5.29 -15.03
C HIS A 462 17.29 -4.38 -16.23
N GLN A 463 17.60 -4.77 -17.47
CA GLN A 463 17.15 -4.02 -18.64
C GLN A 463 15.63 -4.14 -18.89
N LEU A 464 15.02 -5.29 -18.62
CA LEU A 464 13.57 -5.48 -18.71
C LEU A 464 12.84 -4.68 -17.62
N ASP A 465 13.33 -4.70 -16.38
CA ASP A 465 12.73 -3.93 -15.28
C ASP A 465 12.80 -2.41 -15.53
N LEU A 466 13.88 -1.91 -16.14
CA LEU A 466 14.00 -0.51 -16.60
C LEU A 466 13.01 -0.17 -17.71
N ILE A 467 12.75 -1.11 -18.64
CA ILE A 467 11.79 -0.91 -19.74
C ILE A 467 10.36 -0.87 -19.19
N ASP A 468 10.00 -1.76 -18.25
CA ASP A 468 8.68 -1.74 -17.59
C ASP A 468 8.49 -0.44 -16.76
N GLN A 469 9.52 0.06 -16.08
CA GLN A 469 9.46 1.39 -15.41
C GLN A 469 9.25 2.54 -16.41
N MET A 470 9.95 2.54 -17.55
CA MET A 470 9.78 3.57 -18.58
C MET A 470 8.39 3.52 -19.25
N LEU A 471 7.81 2.33 -19.41
CA LEU A 471 6.47 2.15 -19.98
C LEU A 471 5.36 2.51 -18.98
N GLY A 472 5.60 2.37 -17.68
CA GLY A 472 4.70 2.86 -16.62
C GLY A 472 4.64 4.39 -16.49
N ALA A 473 5.62 5.12 -17.02
CA ALA A 473 5.74 6.58 -16.90
C ALA A 473 5.23 7.38 -18.12
N ALA A 474 4.66 6.71 -19.14
CA ALA A 474 4.14 7.40 -20.33
C ALA A 474 2.74 8.00 -20.05
N PRO A 475 2.54 9.33 -20.18
CA PRO A 475 1.21 9.92 -20.11
C PRO A 475 0.36 9.53 -21.33
N LYS A 476 -0.96 9.46 -21.14
CA LYS A 476 -1.95 9.32 -22.23
C LYS A 476 -2.12 10.61 -23.03
#